data_AF-A0AA96TPQ4-F1
#
_entry.id   AF-A0AA96TPQ4-F1
#
_cell.length_a   1.000
_cell.length_b   1.000
_cell.length_c   1.000
_cell.angle_alpha   90.00
_cell.angle_beta   90.00
_cell.angle_gamma   90.00
#
_symmetry.space_group_name_H-M   'P 1'
#
loop_
_entity.id
_entity.type
_entity.pdbx_description
1 polymer ?
#
loop_
_entity_poly.entity_id
_entity_poly.type
_entity_poly.pdbx_seq_one_letter_code
_entity_poly.pdbx_strand_id
1 'polypeptide(L)'
;MADLRSRNQRLLIFTDHAADGRESSGVQYQRDWTVENYWSMGSAAGTSDWSCYSRWSDIPLTRTEGAFRPLFVMNHFRDVPMSGAVTTDNAKLLDRAQRFCEPAARKKPTFLAVDLYHLGNPKGAVATLNTYRY
;
A
#
# COMPACT_ATOMS: atom_id res chain seq x y z
N MET A 1 0.28 -12.03 -20.86
CA MET A 1 1.51 -11.23 -21.09
C MET A 1 1.47 -10.39 -22.36
N ALA A 2 0.97 -10.89 -23.50
CA ALA A 2 0.92 -10.11 -24.74
C ALA A 2 0.14 -8.77 -24.61
N ASP A 3 -1.00 -8.77 -23.93
CA ASP A 3 -1.79 -7.55 -23.67
C ASP A 3 -1.07 -6.54 -22.76
N LEU A 4 -0.45 -7.00 -21.67
CA LEU A 4 0.36 -6.11 -20.81
C LEU A 4 1.49 -5.46 -21.61
N ARG A 5 2.16 -6.24 -22.48
CA ARG A 5 3.24 -5.72 -23.34
C ARG A 5 2.73 -4.70 -24.35
N SER A 6 1.61 -4.97 -25.04
CA SER A 6 1.05 -4.02 -26.02
C SER A 6 0.60 -2.71 -25.38
N ARG A 7 0.19 -2.76 -24.11
CA ARG A 7 -0.23 -1.59 -23.33
C ARG A 7 0.89 -0.93 -22.53
N ASN A 8 2.14 -1.36 -22.74
CA ASN A 8 3.32 -0.92 -22.00
C ASN A 8 3.18 -1.04 -20.46
N GLN A 9 2.42 -2.01 -20.00
CA GLN A 9 2.30 -2.34 -18.59
C GLN A 9 3.46 -3.25 -18.16
N ARG A 10 3.78 -3.22 -16.87
CA ARG A 10 4.83 -4.05 -16.24
C ARG A 10 4.19 -4.83 -15.09
N LEU A 11 4.58 -6.09 -14.94
CA LEU A 11 4.18 -6.94 -13.82
C LEU A 11 5.34 -6.99 -12.83
N LEU A 12 5.06 -6.64 -11.58
CA LEU A 12 5.97 -6.82 -10.46
C LEU A 12 5.38 -7.92 -9.57
N ILE A 13 6.19 -8.89 -9.17
CA ILE A 13 5.79 -9.97 -8.27
C ILE A 13 6.72 -9.92 -7.06
N PHE A 14 6.13 -9.77 -5.88
CA PHE A 14 6.86 -9.74 -4.62
C PHE A 14 6.44 -10.90 -3.72
N THR A 15 7.37 -11.39 -2.91
CA THR A 15 7.11 -12.35 -1.83
C THR A 15 7.60 -11.79 -0.50
N ASP A 16 6.87 -12.05 0.58
CA ASP A 16 7.29 -11.70 1.94
C ASP A 16 8.15 -12.78 2.62
N HIS A 17 8.39 -13.90 1.93
CA HIS A 17 9.31 -14.93 2.37
C HIS A 17 10.77 -14.45 2.34
N ALA A 18 11.59 -15.06 3.20
CA ALA A 18 13.03 -14.86 3.21
C ALA A 18 13.67 -15.35 1.91
N ALA A 19 14.87 -14.84 1.62
CA ALA A 19 15.59 -15.18 0.41
C ALA A 19 15.85 -16.70 0.29
N ASP A 20 15.43 -17.29 -0.83
CA ASP A 20 15.55 -18.71 -1.11
C ASP A 20 15.97 -19.03 -2.57
N GLY A 21 16.44 -18.03 -3.31
CA GLY A 21 17.00 -18.16 -4.65
C GLY A 21 16.00 -18.07 -5.81
N ARG A 22 14.73 -17.71 -5.55
CA ARG A 22 13.67 -17.61 -6.57
C ARG A 22 13.68 -16.32 -7.41
N GLU A 23 14.66 -15.42 -7.22
CA GLU A 23 14.79 -14.17 -7.98
C GLU A 23 14.91 -14.42 -9.48
N SER A 24 15.58 -15.53 -9.85
CA SER A 24 15.72 -15.99 -11.24
C SER A 24 14.37 -16.33 -11.91
N SER A 25 13.33 -16.60 -11.11
CA SER A 25 11.96 -16.85 -11.58
C SER A 25 11.15 -15.55 -11.78
N GLY A 26 11.76 -14.38 -11.54
CA GLY A 26 11.11 -13.07 -11.66
C GLY A 26 10.31 -12.64 -10.42
N VAL A 27 10.43 -13.37 -9.31
CA VAL A 27 9.83 -13.02 -8.01
C VAL A 27 10.88 -12.31 -7.17
N GLN A 28 10.58 -11.09 -6.73
CA GLN A 28 11.49 -10.29 -5.91
C GLN A 28 11.09 -10.36 -4.42
N TYR A 29 12.02 -10.12 -3.50
CA TYR A 29 11.70 -10.07 -2.08
C TYR A 29 11.12 -8.71 -1.69
N GLN A 30 9.95 -8.73 -1.06
CA GLN A 30 9.17 -7.53 -0.79
C GLN A 30 9.92 -6.54 0.11
N ARG A 31 10.63 -7.05 1.12
CA ARG A 31 11.38 -6.26 2.11
C ARG A 31 12.55 -5.49 1.50
N ASP A 32 13.07 -5.95 0.36
CA ASP A 32 14.18 -5.29 -0.34
C ASP A 32 13.67 -4.09 -1.15
N TRP A 33 12.51 -4.23 -1.80
CA TRP A 33 12.00 -3.26 -2.76
C TRP A 33 10.96 -2.28 -2.22
N THR A 34 10.35 -2.61 -1.08
CA THR A 34 9.20 -1.85 -0.57
C THR A 34 9.36 -1.43 0.89
N VAL A 35 8.52 -0.48 1.29
CA VAL A 35 8.11 -0.25 2.67
C VAL A 35 6.60 -0.41 2.72
N GLU A 36 6.07 -0.93 3.81
CA GLU A 36 4.64 -1.23 3.92
C GLU A 36 4.15 -0.90 5.32
N ASN A 37 2.98 -0.26 5.45
CA ASN A 37 2.39 -0.04 6.77
C ASN A 37 1.69 -1.29 7.30
N TYR A 38 1.51 -1.33 8.62
CA TYR A 38 0.77 -2.39 9.28
C TYR A 38 -0.57 -2.67 8.59
N TRP A 39 -0.86 -3.95 8.41
CA TRP A 39 -1.86 -4.43 7.46
C TRP A 39 -3.29 -4.16 7.88
N SER A 40 -3.56 -4.13 9.18
CA SER A 40 -4.92 -4.00 9.71
C SER A 40 -5.21 -2.58 10.20
N MET A 41 -6.44 -2.12 9.92
CA MET A 41 -7.08 -0.96 10.54
C MET A 41 -7.99 -1.35 11.72
N GLY A 42 -7.85 -2.57 12.24
CA GLY A 42 -8.63 -3.11 13.35
C GLY A 42 -9.74 -4.07 12.90
N SER A 43 -10.53 -4.48 13.89
CA SER A 43 -11.56 -5.50 13.73
C SER A 43 -12.72 -5.05 12.83
N ALA A 44 -13.60 -5.99 12.48
CA ALA A 44 -14.78 -5.77 11.65
C ALA A 44 -15.72 -4.67 12.18
N ALA A 45 -15.83 -4.56 13.51
CA ALA A 45 -16.68 -3.61 14.21
C ALA A 45 -15.85 -2.59 14.98
N GLY A 46 -16.38 -1.38 15.11
CA GLY A 46 -15.73 -0.30 15.86
C GLY A 46 -14.90 0.66 15.01
N THR A 47 -14.22 1.58 15.70
CA THR A 47 -13.44 2.65 15.09
C THR A 47 -12.20 2.10 14.40
N SER A 48 -11.98 2.57 13.17
CA SER A 48 -10.79 2.23 12.41
C SER A 48 -9.55 2.83 13.09
N ASP A 49 -8.49 2.04 13.20
CA ASP A 49 -7.17 2.53 13.56
C ASP A 49 -6.55 3.22 12.33
N TRP A 50 -6.38 4.53 12.44
CA TRP A 50 -5.81 5.37 11.38
C TRP A 50 -4.29 5.43 11.41
N SER A 51 -3.66 4.83 12.43
CA SER A 51 -2.21 4.84 12.59
C SER A 51 -1.52 4.27 11.36
N CYS A 52 -0.34 4.82 11.07
CA CYS A 52 0.48 4.43 9.93
C CYS A 52 1.91 4.22 10.42
N TYR A 53 2.20 2.99 10.81
CA TYR A 53 3.50 2.54 11.26
C TYR A 53 3.94 1.34 10.43
N SER A 54 5.22 1.03 10.45
CA SER A 54 5.75 -0.04 9.60
C SER A 54 5.15 -1.40 9.96
N ARG A 55 4.90 -2.22 8.93
CA ARG A 55 4.58 -3.64 9.07
C ARG A 55 5.73 -4.42 9.70
N TRP A 56 6.97 -4.01 9.43
CA TRP A 56 8.17 -4.70 9.88
C TRP A 56 8.90 -3.87 10.94
N SER A 57 9.24 -4.50 12.06
CA SER A 57 9.90 -3.83 13.18
C SER A 57 11.29 -3.28 12.85
N ASP A 58 11.96 -3.85 11.85
CA ASP A 58 13.33 -3.54 11.44
C ASP A 58 13.42 -2.67 10.18
N ILE A 59 12.31 -2.40 9.49
CA ILE A 59 12.29 -1.60 8.25
C ILE A 59 11.38 -0.39 8.46
N PRO A 60 11.91 0.82 8.69
CA PRO A 60 11.05 2.00 8.85
C PRO A 60 10.40 2.42 7.53
N LEU A 61 9.20 3.04 7.59
CA LEU A 61 8.53 3.59 6.40
C LEU A 61 9.37 4.66 5.67
N THR A 62 10.28 5.30 6.41
CA THR A 62 11.24 6.29 5.91
C THR A 62 12.52 5.69 5.33
N ARG A 63 12.65 4.36 5.22
CA ARG A 63 13.84 3.71 4.65
C ARG A 63 14.20 4.32 3.29
N THR A 64 15.49 4.64 3.15
CA THR A 64 16.14 5.07 1.90
C THR A 64 17.51 4.43 1.82
N GLU A 65 17.93 4.03 0.62
CA GLU A 65 19.22 3.38 0.40
C GLU A 65 19.98 4.11 -0.70
N GLY A 66 20.84 5.06 -0.31
CA GLY A 66 21.48 5.97 -1.26
C GLY A 66 20.46 6.73 -2.10
N ALA A 67 20.53 6.58 -3.42
CA ALA A 67 19.56 7.17 -4.35
C ALA A 67 18.25 6.37 -4.45
N PHE A 68 18.22 5.12 -3.97
CA PHE A 68 17.04 4.27 -4.05
C PHE A 68 16.02 4.66 -2.98
N ARG A 69 14.77 4.84 -3.44
CA ARG A 69 13.60 5.05 -2.60
C ARG A 69 12.67 3.85 -2.78
N PRO A 70 12.53 2.97 -1.76
CA PRO A 70 11.62 1.84 -1.81
C PRO A 70 10.18 2.28 -2.11
N LEU A 71 9.47 1.46 -2.87
CA LEU A 71 8.06 1.64 -3.19
C LEU A 71 7.25 1.63 -1.89
N PHE A 72 6.30 2.54 -1.72
CA PHE A 72 5.44 2.53 -0.55
C PHE A 72 4.12 1.82 -0.86
N VAL A 73 3.91 0.67 -0.22
CA VAL A 73 2.63 -0.06 -0.24
C VAL A 73 1.82 0.38 0.97
N MET A 74 0.71 1.09 0.72
CA MET A 74 -0.19 1.51 1.78
C MET A 74 -1.36 0.53 1.91
N ASN A 75 -1.43 -0.16 3.05
CA ASN A 75 -2.52 -1.05 3.42
C ASN A 75 -3.66 -0.27 4.06
N HIS A 76 -4.87 -0.43 3.52
CA HIS A 76 -6.11 0.18 3.98
C HIS A 76 -7.24 -0.87 3.96
N PHE A 77 -7.18 -1.80 4.90
CA PHE A 77 -8.18 -2.87 5.05
C PHE A 77 -8.31 -3.30 6.50
N ARG A 78 -9.38 -4.05 6.80
CA ARG A 78 -9.67 -4.56 8.16
C ARG A 78 -9.26 -6.02 8.29
N ASP A 79 -9.31 -6.53 9.51
CA ASP A 79 -9.19 -7.98 9.76
C ASP A 79 -10.29 -8.78 9.04
N VAL A 80 -11.50 -8.18 8.96
CA VAL A 80 -12.67 -8.78 8.32
C VAL A 80 -13.38 -7.72 7.45
N PRO A 81 -13.54 -7.96 6.13
CA PRO A 81 -14.04 -6.98 5.18
C PRO A 81 -15.57 -6.87 5.19
N MET A 82 -16.16 -6.36 6.28
CA MET A 82 -17.60 -6.08 6.33
C MET A 82 -17.94 -4.88 5.43
N SER A 83 -18.83 -5.08 4.45
CA SER A 83 -19.12 -4.10 3.39
C SER A 83 -19.45 -2.69 3.90
N GLY A 84 -20.25 -2.56 4.97
CA GLY A 84 -20.59 -1.25 5.56
C GLY A 84 -19.39 -0.54 6.17
N ALA A 85 -18.54 -1.27 6.90
CA ALA A 85 -17.32 -0.74 7.50
C ALA A 85 -16.31 -0.34 6.41
N VAL A 86 -16.09 -1.22 5.44
CA VAL A 86 -15.21 -0.98 4.28
C VAL A 86 -15.66 0.24 3.46
N THR A 87 -16.98 0.39 3.22
CA THR A 87 -17.51 1.57 2.52
C THR A 87 -17.16 2.87 3.25
N THR A 88 -17.29 2.86 4.58
CA THR A 88 -17.00 4.02 5.43
C THR A 88 -15.50 4.33 5.49
N ASP A 89 -14.66 3.30 5.53
CA ASP A 89 -13.20 3.45 5.57
C ASP A 89 -12.66 3.95 4.23
N ASN A 90 -13.06 3.31 3.12
CA ASN A 90 -12.62 3.68 1.78
C ASN A 90 -13.00 5.13 1.44
N ALA A 91 -14.14 5.63 1.95
CA ALA A 91 -14.54 7.04 1.80
C ALA A 91 -13.56 8.02 2.47
N LYS A 92 -12.76 7.55 3.43
CA LYS A 92 -11.74 8.33 4.16
C LYS A 92 -10.31 7.99 3.73
N LEU A 93 -10.14 7.16 2.70
CA LEU A 93 -8.82 6.69 2.26
C LEU A 93 -7.87 7.86 1.93
N LEU A 94 -8.37 8.89 1.24
CA LEU A 94 -7.56 10.05 0.88
C LEU A 94 -7.08 10.83 2.12
N ASP A 95 -7.96 11.03 3.10
CA ASP A 95 -7.64 11.72 4.36
C ASP A 95 -6.58 10.94 5.13
N ARG A 96 -6.74 9.60 5.24
CA ARG A 96 -5.74 8.73 5.89
C ARG A 96 -4.39 8.82 5.17
N ALA A 97 -4.38 8.73 3.84
CA ALA A 97 -3.16 8.79 3.05
C ALA A 97 -2.40 10.10 3.30
N GLN A 98 -3.09 11.24 3.25
CA GLN A 98 -2.45 12.57 3.32
C GLN A 98 -2.08 13.01 4.73
N ARG A 99 -2.89 12.67 5.73
CA ARG A 99 -2.70 13.19 7.10
C ARG A 99 -1.92 12.27 8.01
N PHE A 100 -1.87 10.98 7.69
CA PHE A 100 -1.25 9.98 8.55
C PHE A 100 -0.09 9.27 7.84
N CYS A 101 -0.35 8.67 6.67
CA CYS A 101 0.65 7.82 6.02
C CYS A 101 1.73 8.59 5.26
N GLU A 102 1.39 9.66 4.54
CA GLU A 102 2.37 10.52 3.87
C GLU A 102 3.37 11.14 4.85
N PRO A 103 2.94 11.74 5.99
CA PRO A 103 3.88 12.21 7.02
C PRO A 103 4.73 11.08 7.62
N ALA A 104 4.14 9.93 7.90
CA ALA A 104 4.85 8.80 8.51
C ALA A 104 5.92 8.20 7.57
N ALA A 105 5.62 8.10 6.27
CA ALA A 105 6.55 7.55 5.27
C ALA A 105 7.46 8.60 4.62
N ARG A 106 7.16 9.90 4.79
CA ARG A 106 7.78 11.02 4.07
C ARG A 106 7.72 10.88 2.54
N LYS A 107 6.69 10.21 2.04
CA LYS A 107 6.42 9.98 0.62
C LYS A 107 4.97 9.56 0.40
N LYS A 108 4.46 9.82 -0.80
CA LYS A 108 3.15 9.33 -1.24
C LYS A 108 3.17 7.80 -1.40
N PRO A 109 2.05 7.12 -1.13
CA PRO A 109 1.87 5.72 -1.50
C PRO A 109 2.12 5.53 -3.00
N THR A 110 2.91 4.52 -3.34
CA THR A 110 3.07 4.06 -4.73
C THR A 110 1.98 3.08 -5.10
N PHE A 111 1.58 2.24 -4.14
CA PHE A 111 0.47 1.29 -4.27
C PHE A 111 -0.46 1.40 -3.08
N LEU A 112 -1.76 1.15 -3.32
CA LEU A 112 -2.80 1.11 -2.29
C LEU A 112 -3.46 -0.27 -2.32
N ALA A 113 -3.41 -0.97 -1.21
CA ALA A 113 -4.16 -2.21 -0.98
C ALA A 113 -5.41 -1.88 -0.18
N VAL A 114 -6.59 -2.23 -0.73
CA VAL A 114 -7.90 -1.87 -0.16
C VAL A 114 -8.84 -3.06 -0.14
N ASP A 115 -9.71 -3.12 0.86
CA ASP A 115 -10.86 -4.03 0.83
C ASP A 115 -11.92 -3.54 -0.16
N LEU A 116 -12.56 -4.49 -0.83
CA LEU A 116 -13.74 -4.27 -1.69
C LEU A 116 -13.63 -2.98 -2.51
N TYR A 117 -12.64 -2.90 -3.40
CA TYR A 117 -12.26 -1.67 -4.14
C TYR A 117 -13.39 -0.93 -4.87
N HIS A 118 -14.56 -1.57 -5.04
CA HIS A 118 -15.75 -0.99 -5.65
C HIS A 118 -16.61 -0.17 -4.66
N LEU A 119 -16.33 -0.22 -3.36
CA LEU A 119 -17.07 0.47 -2.30
C LEU A 119 -16.30 1.70 -1.79
N GLY A 120 -17.00 2.79 -1.49
CA GLY A 120 -16.43 3.97 -0.83
C GLY A 120 -15.48 4.84 -1.68
N ASN A 121 -15.47 4.67 -3.01
CA ASN A 121 -14.70 5.51 -3.95
C ASN A 121 -13.16 5.58 -3.75
N PRO A 122 -12.44 4.45 -3.57
CA PRO A 122 -10.97 4.48 -3.51
C PRO A 122 -10.34 4.94 -4.83
N LYS A 123 -11.03 4.76 -5.97
CA LYS A 123 -10.58 5.27 -7.27
C LYS A 123 -10.43 6.79 -7.29
N GLY A 124 -11.34 7.53 -6.69
CA GLY A 124 -11.24 8.99 -6.58
C GLY A 124 -10.05 9.44 -5.73
N ALA A 125 -9.75 8.70 -4.65
CA ALA A 125 -8.57 8.94 -3.84
C ALA A 125 -7.27 8.68 -4.64
N VAL A 126 -7.19 7.55 -5.37
CA VAL A 126 -6.06 7.24 -6.26
C VAL A 126 -5.86 8.33 -7.32
N ALA A 127 -6.95 8.80 -7.96
CA ALA A 127 -6.87 9.86 -8.96
C ALA A 127 -6.27 11.15 -8.36
N THR A 128 -6.61 11.49 -7.12
CA THR A 128 -6.05 12.65 -6.42
C THR A 128 -4.60 12.43 -5.99
N LEU A 129 -4.23 11.23 -5.53
CA LEU A 129 -2.86 10.93 -5.12
C LEU A 129 -1.87 10.95 -6.30
N ASN A 130 -2.35 10.58 -7.49
CA ASN A 130 -1.60 10.61 -8.74
C ASN A 130 -1.35 12.03 -9.29
N THR A 131 -1.93 13.07 -8.70
CA THR A 131 -1.59 14.45 -9.08
C THR A 131 -0.31 14.90 -8.38
N TYR A 132 0.48 15.75 -9.05
CA TYR A 132 1.61 16.40 -8.41
C TYR A 132 1.10 17.41 -7.37
N ARG A 133 1.71 17.41 -6.17
CA ARG A 133 1.57 18.50 -5.21
C ARG A 133 2.93 19.17 -5.12
N TYR A 134 2.93 20.49 -5.28
CA TYR A 134 4.07 21.40 -5.26
C TYR A 134 4.70 21.46 -3.88
#